data_AF-A0A554MB68-F1
#
_entry.id   AF-A0A554MB68-F1
#
_cell.length_a   1.000
_cell.length_b   1.000
_cell.length_c   1.000
_cell.angle_alpha   90.00
_cell.angle_beta   90.00
_cell.angle_gamma   90.00
#
_symmetry.space_group_name_H-M   'P 1'
#
loop_
_entity.id
_entity.type
_entity.pdbx_description
1 polymer ?
#
loop_
_entity_poly.entity_id
_entity_poly.type
_entity_poly.pdbx_seq_one_letter_code
_entity_poly.pdbx_strand_id
1 'polypeptide(L)'
;MNEGIRIDNIKLHPIFEDIESIFWFFILANNTLANPETRNIIKKGNDPVIISMLEKYENNVGLKTKINNRNNRYNSKANIKKETIVIGKTMAILTYDYILLSEYFSILSPLEEFKFLKFIRNGAAHCNKFNLKDEKGNWKLSERELISWNEKNIDRGLHKTTVFNNFVFFGDMFLLANFFSEKIKEFNGSK
;
A
#
# COMPACT_ATOMS: atom_id res chain seq x y z
N MET A 1 -1.89 14.76 22.83
CA MET A 1 -0.87 13.72 22.60
C MET A 1 -1.57 12.58 21.89
N ASN A 2 -1.40 12.46 20.57
CA ASN A 2 -1.84 11.25 19.87
C ASN A 2 -0.78 10.19 20.15
N GLU A 3 -1.13 9.17 20.93
CA GLU A 3 -0.36 7.92 20.92
C GLU A 3 -0.38 7.42 19.46
N GLY A 4 0.76 7.52 18.79
CA GLY A 4 0.87 7.10 17.40
C GLY A 4 0.50 5.63 17.28
N ILE A 5 -0.35 5.30 16.30
CA ILE A 5 -0.76 3.92 16.04
C ILE A 5 0.50 3.05 15.86
N ARG A 6 0.67 2.07 16.74
CA ARG A 6 1.73 1.06 16.66
C ARG A 6 1.38 0.04 15.59
N ILE A 7 1.94 0.23 14.40
CA ILE A 7 1.67 -0.61 13.21
C ILE A 7 1.95 -2.09 13.49
N ASP A 8 2.92 -2.40 14.35
CA ASP A 8 3.30 -3.75 14.75
C ASP A 8 2.25 -4.49 15.59
N ASN A 9 1.26 -3.78 16.14
CA ASN A 9 0.16 -4.36 16.90
C ASN A 9 -1.15 -4.47 16.10
N ILE A 10 -1.15 -4.01 14.84
CA ILE A 10 -2.32 -4.10 13.98
C ILE A 10 -2.49 -5.56 13.55
N LYS A 11 -3.65 -6.14 13.87
CA LYS A 11 -4.11 -7.43 13.36
C LYS A 11 -5.39 -7.22 12.57
N LEU A 12 -5.36 -7.46 11.28
CA LEU A 12 -6.51 -7.27 10.42
C LEU A 12 -7.55 -8.40 10.62
N HIS A 13 -8.81 -8.08 10.35
CA HIS A 13 -9.88 -9.06 10.24
C HIS A 13 -9.50 -10.11 9.17
N PRO A 14 -9.85 -11.41 9.32
CA PRO A 14 -9.44 -12.48 8.40
C PRO A 14 -9.66 -12.19 6.91
N ILE A 15 -10.71 -11.43 6.56
CA ILE A 15 -10.97 -11.05 5.16
C ILE A 15 -9.85 -10.20 4.53
N PHE A 16 -8.99 -9.58 5.34
CA PHE A 16 -7.87 -8.75 4.92
C PHE A 16 -6.51 -9.34 5.30
N GLU A 17 -6.45 -10.61 5.71
CA GLU A 17 -5.19 -11.26 6.12
C GLU A 17 -4.12 -11.23 5.01
N ASP A 18 -4.54 -11.33 3.74
CA ASP A 18 -3.60 -11.19 2.62
C ASP A 18 -3.03 -9.79 2.51
N ILE A 19 -3.81 -8.75 2.84
CA ILE A 19 -3.34 -7.36 2.83
C ILE A 19 -2.27 -7.16 3.91
N GLU A 20 -2.50 -7.73 5.09
CA GLU A 20 -1.54 -7.75 6.19
C GLU A 20 -0.26 -8.49 5.78
N SER A 21 -0.40 -9.68 5.20
CA SER A 21 0.71 -10.49 4.73
C SER A 21 1.53 -9.76 3.66
N ILE A 22 0.88 -9.17 2.66
CA ILE A 22 1.55 -8.38 1.60
C ILE A 22 2.33 -7.22 2.22
N PHE A 23 1.74 -6.49 3.17
CA PHE A 23 2.39 -5.38 3.84
C PHE A 23 3.65 -5.82 4.57
N TRP A 24 3.55 -6.86 5.40
CA TRP A 24 4.69 -7.38 6.16
C TRP A 24 5.75 -7.99 5.27
N PHE A 25 5.38 -8.83 4.29
CA PHE A 25 6.33 -9.40 3.35
C PHE A 25 7.08 -8.32 2.58
N PHE A 26 6.41 -7.26 2.14
CA PHE A 26 7.08 -6.16 1.46
C PHE A 26 8.13 -5.48 2.35
N ILE A 27 7.77 -5.12 3.59
CA ILE A 27 8.69 -4.45 4.51
C ILE A 27 9.87 -5.35 4.87
N LEU A 28 9.60 -6.61 5.22
CA LEU A 28 10.63 -7.57 5.61
C LEU A 28 11.54 -7.92 4.45
N ALA A 29 10.99 -8.14 3.24
CA ALA A 29 11.79 -8.43 2.06
C ALA A 29 12.73 -7.27 1.71
N ASN A 30 12.23 -6.03 1.71
CA ASN A 30 13.08 -4.87 1.40
C ASN A 30 14.20 -4.69 2.44
N ASN A 31 13.89 -4.83 3.73
CA ASN A 31 14.90 -4.73 4.79
C ASN A 31 15.93 -5.86 4.70
N THR A 32 15.47 -7.09 4.45
CA THR A 32 16.32 -8.27 4.32
C THR A 32 17.23 -8.16 3.09
N LEU A 33 16.70 -7.75 1.94
CA LEU A 33 17.47 -7.56 0.72
C LEU A 33 18.39 -6.33 0.81
N ALA A 34 18.08 -5.35 1.64
CA ALA A 34 19.01 -4.24 1.93
C ALA A 34 20.21 -4.68 2.79
N ASN A 35 20.13 -5.82 3.49
CA ASN A 35 21.24 -6.38 4.27
C ASN A 35 22.32 -7.01 3.36
N PRO A 36 23.57 -6.52 3.36
CA PRO A 36 24.65 -7.07 2.56
C PRO A 36 25.00 -8.53 2.89
N GLU A 37 24.88 -8.94 4.15
CA GLU A 37 25.18 -10.31 4.58
C GLU A 37 24.18 -11.30 3.97
N THR A 38 22.89 -11.00 4.04
CA THR A 38 21.84 -11.80 3.38
C THR A 38 22.10 -11.92 1.89
N ARG A 39 22.45 -10.81 1.23
CA ARG A 39 22.78 -10.84 -0.20
C ARG A 39 24.01 -11.70 -0.49
N ASN A 40 25.04 -11.65 0.35
CA ASN A 40 26.23 -12.49 0.22
C ASN A 40 25.91 -13.97 0.42
N ILE A 41 25.01 -14.32 1.35
CA ILE A 41 24.53 -15.69 1.54
C ILE A 41 23.82 -16.18 0.27
N ILE A 42 22.92 -15.37 -0.29
CA ILE A 42 22.20 -15.71 -1.53
C ILE A 42 23.19 -15.93 -2.69
N LYS A 43 24.17 -15.03 -2.86
CA LYS A 43 25.21 -15.14 -3.91
C LYS A 43 26.09 -16.39 -3.77
N LYS A 44 26.25 -16.93 -2.55
CA LYS A 44 26.98 -18.19 -2.29
C LYS A 44 26.13 -19.45 -2.49
N GLY A 45 24.80 -19.32 -2.59
CA GLY A 45 23.86 -20.44 -2.68
C GLY A 45 23.88 -21.22 -4.00
N ASN A 46 24.71 -20.82 -4.98
CA ASN A 46 24.91 -21.47 -6.29
C ASN A 46 23.66 -21.68 -7.16
N ASP A 47 22.49 -21.13 -6.83
CA ASP A 47 21.32 -21.11 -7.71
C ASP A 47 21.40 -19.90 -8.68
N PRO A 48 21.68 -20.12 -9.98
CA PRO A 48 21.88 -19.02 -10.93
C PRO A 48 20.61 -18.19 -11.15
N VAL A 49 19.42 -18.79 -11.01
CA VAL A 49 18.14 -18.09 -11.21
C VAL A 49 17.92 -17.09 -10.09
N ILE A 50 18.13 -17.52 -8.84
CA ILE A 50 17.98 -16.65 -7.66
C ILE A 50 19.03 -15.53 -7.67
N ILE A 51 20.27 -15.83 -8.06
CA ILE A 51 21.33 -14.82 -8.19
C ILE A 51 20.93 -13.77 -9.23
N SER A 52 20.44 -14.20 -10.40
CA SER A 52 19.97 -13.29 -11.45
C SER A 52 18.80 -12.41 -10.99
N MET A 53 17.85 -12.98 -10.23
CA MET A 53 16.74 -12.20 -9.65
C MET A 53 17.25 -11.15 -8.67
N LEU A 54 18.23 -11.48 -7.83
CA LEU A 54 18.84 -10.55 -6.89
C LEU A 54 19.55 -9.41 -7.61
N GLU A 55 20.38 -9.69 -8.63
CA GLU A 55 21.08 -8.66 -9.40
C GLU A 55 20.11 -7.75 -10.14
N LYS A 56 19.04 -8.31 -10.72
CA LYS A 56 17.97 -7.54 -11.34
C LYS A 56 17.30 -6.61 -10.33
N TYR A 57 17.01 -7.09 -9.12
CA TYR A 57 16.48 -6.25 -8.04
C TYR A 57 17.47 -5.14 -7.65
N GLU A 58 18.74 -5.46 -7.38
CA GLU A 58 19.79 -4.51 -7.00
C GLU A 58 19.90 -3.37 -8.03
N ASN A 59 19.89 -3.71 -9.31
CA ASN A 59 19.94 -2.76 -10.42
C ASN A 59 18.67 -1.90 -10.51
N ASN A 60 17.49 -2.51 -10.40
CA ASN A 60 16.21 -1.81 -10.51
C ASN A 60 16.04 -0.72 -9.44
N VAL A 61 16.40 -1.03 -8.20
CA VAL A 61 16.26 -0.09 -7.07
C VAL A 61 17.51 0.77 -6.85
N GLY A 62 18.56 0.59 -7.67
CA GLY A 62 19.83 1.27 -7.55
C GLY A 62 20.44 1.10 -6.16
N LEU A 63 20.45 -0.13 -5.64
CA LEU A 63 20.89 -0.44 -4.28
C LEU A 63 22.37 -0.10 -4.11
N LYS A 64 22.68 0.78 -3.16
CA LYS A 64 24.05 1.17 -2.80
C LYS A 64 24.30 0.85 -1.33
N THR A 65 25.37 0.11 -1.03
CA THR A 65 25.81 -0.14 0.34
C THR A 65 27.11 0.61 0.61
N LYS A 66 27.14 1.39 1.68
CA LYS A 66 28.37 1.95 2.25
C LYS A 66 28.72 1.19 3.50
N ILE A 67 29.95 0.67 3.57
CA ILE A 67 30.45 -0.01 4.77
C ILE A 67 31.22 1.01 5.60
N ASN A 68 30.83 1.18 6.86
CA ASN A 68 31.62 1.91 7.84
C ASN A 68 32.50 0.91 8.60
N ASN A 69 33.75 0.80 8.16
CA ASN A 69 34.73 -0.13 8.73
C ASN A 69 35.09 0.16 10.18
N ARG A 70 34.76 1.35 10.73
CA ARG A 70 35.10 1.72 12.12
C ARG A 70 34.23 1.05 13.17
N ASN A 71 33.00 0.70 12.82
CA ASN A 71 31.99 0.16 13.73
C ASN A 71 31.22 -1.01 13.10
N ASN A 72 31.77 -1.58 12.03
CA ASN A 72 31.22 -2.71 11.29
C ASN A 72 29.73 -2.54 10.93
N ARG A 73 29.32 -1.29 10.65
CA ARG A 73 27.94 -0.94 10.28
C ARG A 73 27.87 -0.70 8.78
N TYR A 74 26.89 -1.30 8.12
CA TYR A 74 26.55 -0.98 6.74
C TYR A 74 25.37 -0.01 6.71
N ASN A 75 25.40 0.91 5.76
CA ASN A 75 24.27 1.76 5.43
C ASN A 75 23.89 1.51 3.97
N SER A 76 22.72 0.92 3.77
CA SER A 76 22.19 0.59 2.45
C SER A 76 21.11 1.59 2.07
N LYS A 77 21.19 2.11 0.84
CA LYS A 77 20.20 3.00 0.27
C LYS A 77 19.66 2.40 -1.01
N ALA A 78 18.33 2.27 -1.09
CA ALA A 78 17.60 1.84 -2.26
C ALA A 78 16.53 2.88 -2.62
N ASN A 79 16.21 3.02 -3.90
CA ASN A 79 15.08 3.78 -4.38
C ASN A 79 13.92 2.83 -4.71
N ILE A 80 13.09 2.55 -3.71
CA ILE A 80 11.98 1.59 -3.81
C ILE A 80 10.66 2.23 -4.25
N LYS A 81 10.70 3.45 -4.84
CA LYS A 81 9.49 4.23 -5.13
C LYS A 81 8.55 3.51 -6.11
N LYS A 82 9.09 2.75 -7.07
CA LYS A 82 8.26 2.03 -8.05
C LYS A 82 7.55 0.85 -7.39
N GLU A 83 8.26 0.15 -6.52
CA GLU A 83 7.80 -1.01 -5.79
C GLU A 83 6.71 -0.61 -4.79
N THR A 84 6.88 0.50 -4.06
CA THR A 84 5.83 1.03 -3.17
C THR A 84 4.56 1.43 -3.92
N ILE A 85 4.68 1.97 -5.14
CA ILE A 85 3.52 2.26 -6.00
C ILE A 85 2.81 0.95 -6.38
N VAL A 86 3.55 -0.08 -6.81
CA VAL A 86 2.96 -1.37 -7.18
C VAL A 86 2.22 -2.01 -6.02
N ILE A 87 2.84 -2.05 -4.84
CA ILE A 87 2.23 -2.62 -3.64
C ILE A 87 1.03 -1.80 -3.18
N GLY A 88 1.13 -0.47 -3.14
CA GLY A 88 0.02 0.41 -2.77
C GLY A 88 -1.19 0.24 -3.70
N LYS A 89 -0.97 0.15 -5.02
CA LYS A 89 -2.02 -0.13 -6.00
C LYS A 89 -2.66 -1.51 -5.76
N THR A 90 -1.85 -2.53 -5.50
CA THR A 90 -2.32 -3.90 -5.27
C THR A 90 -3.22 -3.96 -4.04
N MET A 91 -2.77 -3.37 -2.93
CA MET A 91 -3.55 -3.28 -1.69
C MET A 91 -4.86 -2.50 -1.90
N ALA A 92 -4.83 -1.36 -2.60
CA ALA A 92 -6.04 -0.58 -2.86
C ALA A 92 -7.09 -1.38 -3.66
N ILE A 93 -6.66 -2.15 -4.65
CA ILE A 93 -7.54 -3.00 -5.48
C ILE A 93 -8.09 -4.15 -4.63
N LEU A 94 -7.22 -4.91 -3.97
CA LEU A 94 -7.62 -6.07 -3.18
C LEU A 94 -8.53 -5.70 -2.00
N THR A 95 -8.21 -4.65 -1.25
CA THR A 95 -9.07 -4.21 -0.13
C THR A 95 -10.48 -3.86 -0.63
N TYR A 96 -10.59 -3.19 -1.78
CA TYR A 96 -11.89 -2.85 -2.37
C TYR A 96 -12.65 -4.10 -2.81
N ASP A 97 -11.98 -5.00 -3.53
CA ASP A 97 -12.58 -6.22 -4.07
C ASP A 97 -12.98 -7.18 -2.92
N TYR A 98 -12.18 -7.31 -1.87
CA TYR A 98 -12.51 -8.10 -0.68
C TYR A 98 -13.75 -7.57 0.05
N ILE A 99 -13.87 -6.24 0.22
CA ILE A 99 -15.09 -5.67 0.80
C ILE A 99 -16.30 -5.95 -0.08
N LEU A 100 -16.17 -5.71 -1.40
CA LEU A 100 -17.25 -5.90 -2.37
C LEU A 100 -17.79 -7.33 -2.39
N LEU A 101 -16.91 -8.32 -2.23
CA LEU A 101 -17.25 -9.74 -2.25
C LEU A 101 -17.59 -10.32 -0.87
N SER A 102 -17.41 -9.55 0.20
CA SER A 102 -17.66 -10.00 1.58
C SER A 102 -19.13 -9.87 1.98
N GLU A 103 -19.54 -10.65 2.99
CA GLU A 103 -20.84 -10.49 3.66
C GLU A 103 -21.02 -9.14 4.35
N TYR A 104 -19.93 -8.41 4.60
CA TYR A 104 -19.95 -7.11 5.27
C TYR A 104 -20.19 -5.93 4.31
N PHE A 105 -20.34 -6.18 3.01
CA PHE A 105 -20.51 -5.12 2.00
C PHE A 105 -21.64 -4.15 2.33
N SER A 106 -22.80 -4.63 2.79
CA SER A 106 -23.95 -3.76 3.10
C SER A 106 -23.68 -2.78 4.25
N ILE A 107 -22.74 -3.11 5.13
CA ILE A 107 -22.39 -2.29 6.30
C ILE A 107 -21.24 -1.34 5.96
N LEU A 108 -20.28 -1.79 5.15
CA LEU A 108 -19.11 -1.00 4.80
C LEU A 108 -19.34 -0.06 3.62
N SER A 109 -20.18 -0.44 2.66
CA SER A 109 -20.39 0.34 1.43
C SER A 109 -21.00 1.73 1.61
N PRO A 110 -21.83 1.99 2.64
CA PRO A 110 -22.31 3.35 2.91
C PRO A 110 -21.25 4.28 3.52
N LEU A 111 -20.14 3.75 4.02
CA LEU A 111 -19.11 4.54 4.71
C LEU A 111 -18.37 5.46 3.72
N GLU A 112 -18.00 6.65 4.20
CA GLU A 112 -17.27 7.62 3.38
C GLU A 112 -15.87 7.10 3.01
N GLU A 113 -15.25 6.33 3.89
CA GLU A 113 -13.97 5.66 3.66
C GLU A 113 -14.06 4.64 2.52
N PHE A 114 -15.20 3.97 2.36
CA PHE A 114 -15.39 3.05 1.23
C PHE A 114 -15.51 3.82 -0.08
N LYS A 115 -16.18 4.97 -0.06
CA LYS A 115 -16.22 5.89 -1.20
C LYS A 115 -14.83 6.44 -1.52
N PHE A 116 -14.03 6.82 -0.52
CA PHE A 116 -12.63 7.22 -0.67
C PHE A 116 -11.82 6.11 -1.33
N LEU A 117 -11.87 4.88 -0.78
CA LEU A 117 -11.21 3.71 -1.32
C LEU A 117 -11.56 3.46 -2.79
N LYS A 118 -12.84 3.60 -3.16
CA LYS A 118 -13.30 3.45 -4.54
C LYS A 118 -12.57 4.38 -5.50
N PHE A 119 -12.34 5.63 -5.13
CA PHE A 119 -11.60 6.59 -5.96
C PHE A 119 -10.11 6.26 -6.05
N ILE A 120 -9.49 5.84 -4.94
CA ILE A 120 -8.11 5.38 -4.93
C ILE A 120 -7.94 4.14 -5.82
N ARG A 121 -8.78 3.12 -5.65
CA ARG A 121 -8.80 1.88 -6.44
C ARG A 121 -8.97 2.17 -7.93
N ASN A 122 -9.90 3.05 -8.29
CA ASN A 122 -10.09 3.44 -9.69
C ASN A 122 -8.84 4.12 -10.25
N GLY A 123 -8.22 5.03 -9.50
CA GLY A 123 -6.99 5.66 -9.96
C GLY A 123 -5.81 4.69 -10.05
N ALA A 124 -5.72 3.73 -9.13
CA ALA A 124 -4.76 2.63 -9.19
C ALA A 124 -4.93 1.79 -10.47
N ALA A 125 -6.16 1.44 -10.84
CA ALA A 125 -6.45 0.71 -12.08
C ALA A 125 -6.17 1.55 -13.35
N HIS A 126 -6.33 2.87 -13.30
CA HIS A 126 -6.15 3.77 -14.45
C HIS A 126 -4.77 4.43 -14.50
N CYS A 127 -3.72 3.63 -14.71
CA CYS A 127 -2.35 4.12 -14.86
C CYS A 127 -1.89 5.01 -13.69
N ASN A 128 -2.39 4.73 -12.48
CA ASN A 128 -2.04 5.47 -11.26
C ASN A 128 -2.41 6.97 -11.30
N LYS A 129 -3.53 7.31 -11.97
CA LYS A 129 -4.05 8.67 -12.07
C LYS A 129 -5.52 8.72 -11.68
N PHE A 130 -5.93 9.76 -10.97
CA PHE A 130 -7.34 9.99 -10.66
C PHE A 130 -8.18 10.13 -11.92
N ASN A 131 -9.20 9.28 -12.04
CA ASN A 131 -10.16 9.29 -13.15
C ASN A 131 -11.55 9.74 -12.67
N LEU A 132 -11.68 11.03 -12.39
CA LEU A 132 -12.89 11.66 -11.83
C LEU A 132 -13.98 12.03 -12.86
N LYS A 133 -13.78 11.64 -14.12
CA LYS A 133 -14.79 11.75 -15.18
C LYS A 133 -15.24 10.34 -15.61
N ASP A 134 -16.49 10.22 -16.01
CA ASP A 134 -17.02 9.02 -16.64
C ASP A 134 -16.57 8.91 -18.11
N GLU A 135 -17.00 7.86 -18.80
CA GLU A 135 -16.68 7.60 -20.21
C GLU A 135 -17.25 8.66 -21.16
N LYS A 136 -18.31 9.35 -20.75
CA LYS A 136 -18.97 10.43 -21.49
C LYS A 136 -18.35 11.80 -21.18
N GLY A 137 -17.38 11.87 -20.26
CA GLY A 137 -16.73 13.10 -19.83
C GLY A 137 -17.43 13.85 -18.70
N ASN A 138 -18.52 13.32 -18.13
CA ASN A 138 -19.22 13.93 -17.02
C ASN A 138 -18.47 13.72 -15.71
N TRP A 139 -18.58 14.68 -14.79
CA TRP A 139 -17.95 14.59 -13.48
C TRP A 139 -18.63 13.54 -12.60
N LYS A 140 -17.83 12.66 -11.99
CA LYS A 140 -18.28 11.65 -11.00
C LYS A 140 -18.54 12.25 -9.62
N LEU A 141 -18.10 13.48 -9.39
CA LEU A 141 -18.27 14.25 -8.16
C LEU A 141 -19.06 15.52 -8.49
N SER A 142 -19.89 16.02 -7.58
CA SER A 142 -20.47 17.37 -7.69
C SER A 142 -19.40 18.45 -7.52
N GLU A 143 -19.74 19.72 -7.79
CA GLU A 143 -18.76 20.82 -7.72
C GLU A 143 -18.19 21.08 -6.32
N ARG A 144 -18.99 20.82 -5.28
CA ARG A 144 -18.64 21.08 -3.88
C ARG A 144 -18.49 19.79 -3.06
N GLU A 145 -18.55 18.64 -3.73
CA GLU A 145 -18.39 17.36 -3.07
C GLU A 145 -16.93 17.12 -2.74
N LEU A 146 -16.68 16.88 -1.46
CA LEU A 146 -15.40 16.51 -0.88
C LEU A 146 -15.56 15.09 -0.34
N ILE A 147 -14.61 14.21 -0.64
CA ILE A 147 -14.53 12.89 -0.02
C ILE A 147 -13.27 12.85 0.82
N SER A 148 -13.43 12.64 2.13
CA SER A 148 -12.35 12.83 3.08
C SER A 148 -11.99 11.56 3.84
N TRP A 149 -10.70 11.31 4.00
CA TRP A 149 -10.18 10.31 4.93
C TRP A 149 -8.77 10.70 5.40
N ASN A 150 -8.56 10.71 6.72
CA ASN A 150 -7.26 10.97 7.35
C ASN A 150 -6.49 12.17 6.76
N GLU A 151 -7.13 13.36 6.81
CA GLU A 151 -6.64 14.64 6.26
C GLU A 151 -6.48 14.70 4.74
N LYS A 152 -6.78 13.61 4.02
CA LYS A 152 -6.73 13.55 2.56
C LYS A 152 -8.11 13.77 1.99
N ASN A 153 -8.20 14.72 1.06
CA ASN A 153 -9.46 15.14 0.46
C ASN A 153 -9.44 14.89 -1.05
N ILE A 154 -10.47 14.24 -1.57
CA ILE A 154 -10.67 14.05 -3.01
C ILE A 154 -11.74 15.01 -3.48
N ASP A 155 -11.35 15.90 -4.40
CA ASP A 155 -12.23 16.81 -5.13
C ASP A 155 -11.95 16.73 -6.64
N ARG A 156 -12.72 17.47 -7.44
CA ARG A 156 -12.56 17.53 -8.91
C ARG A 156 -11.17 18.00 -9.36
N GLY A 157 -10.48 18.81 -8.57
CA GLY A 157 -9.15 19.35 -8.85
C GLY A 157 -8.06 18.28 -8.92
N LEU A 158 -8.28 17.10 -8.32
CA LEU A 158 -7.37 15.97 -8.44
C LEU A 158 -7.45 15.24 -9.79
N HIS A 159 -8.35 15.59 -10.71
CA HIS A 159 -8.48 14.89 -11.99
C HIS A 159 -7.14 14.81 -12.76
N LYS A 160 -6.79 13.59 -13.24
CA LYS A 160 -5.52 13.26 -13.93
C LYS A 160 -4.24 13.42 -13.10
N THR A 161 -4.33 13.86 -11.85
CA THR A 161 -3.18 13.88 -10.94
C THR A 161 -2.81 12.46 -10.50
N THR A 162 -1.58 12.30 -10.03
CA THR A 162 -1.03 11.00 -9.64
C THR A 162 -1.53 10.57 -8.27
N VAL A 163 -2.00 9.32 -8.14
CA VAL A 163 -2.49 8.76 -6.87
C VAL A 163 -1.31 8.38 -5.98
N PHE A 164 -0.55 7.34 -6.34
CA PHE A 164 0.65 6.90 -5.62
C PHE A 164 1.90 7.48 -6.29
N ASN A 165 2.92 7.97 -5.59
CA ASN A 165 3.11 8.06 -4.16
C ASN A 165 3.02 9.54 -3.74
N ASN A 166 2.08 10.27 -4.35
CA ASN A 166 1.96 11.73 -4.23
C ASN A 166 0.78 12.12 -3.34
N PHE A 167 -0.37 11.49 -3.54
CA PHE A 167 -1.59 11.74 -2.76
C PHE A 167 -1.73 10.75 -1.60
N VAL A 168 -1.56 9.45 -1.90
CA VAL A 168 -1.53 8.36 -0.91
C VAL A 168 -0.26 7.53 -1.06
N PHE A 169 0.11 6.86 0.02
CA PHE A 169 1.23 5.94 0.13
C PHE A 169 0.70 4.51 0.39
N PHE A 170 1.53 3.48 0.19
CA PHE A 170 1.09 2.10 0.47
C PHE A 170 0.69 1.89 1.95
N GLY A 171 1.32 2.61 2.88
CA GLY A 171 0.96 2.59 4.30
C GLY A 171 -0.46 3.14 4.56
N ASP A 172 -0.91 4.13 3.77
CA ASP A 172 -2.29 4.60 3.84
C ASP A 172 -3.28 3.47 3.51
N MET A 173 -2.95 2.59 2.55
CA MET A 173 -3.82 1.47 2.18
C MET A 173 -3.87 0.40 3.27
N PHE A 174 -2.77 0.19 3.99
CA PHE A 174 -2.75 -0.70 5.15
C PHE A 174 -3.63 -0.14 6.28
N LEU A 175 -3.51 1.16 6.58
CA LEU A 175 -4.33 1.82 7.59
C LEU A 175 -5.82 1.85 7.21
N LEU A 176 -6.13 2.00 5.93
CA LEU A 176 -7.49 1.97 5.43
C LEU A 176 -8.10 0.56 5.52
N ALA A 177 -7.32 -0.49 5.23
CA ALA A 177 -7.73 -1.88 5.49
C ALA A 177 -7.94 -2.13 7.01
N ASN A 178 -7.07 -1.57 7.86
CA ASN A 178 -7.26 -1.62 9.31
C ASN A 178 -8.55 -0.94 9.76
N PHE A 179 -8.88 0.24 9.22
CA PHE A 179 -10.14 0.91 9.50
C PHE A 179 -11.34 -0.01 9.23
N PHE A 180 -11.41 -0.64 8.06
CA PHE A 180 -12.49 -1.56 7.74
C PHE A 180 -12.49 -2.81 8.62
N SER A 181 -11.31 -3.34 8.94
CA SER A 181 -11.15 -4.44 9.90
C SER A 181 -11.79 -4.11 11.25
N GLU A 182 -11.51 -2.93 11.81
CA GLU A 182 -12.09 -2.50 13.08
C GLU A 182 -13.61 -2.33 12.97
N LYS A 183 -14.13 -1.77 11.87
CA LYS A 183 -15.58 -1.68 11.64
C LYS A 183 -16.28 -3.04 11.59
N ILE A 184 -15.64 -4.05 11.02
CA ILE A 184 -16.18 -5.42 11.04
C ILE A 184 -16.18 -5.99 12.46
N LYS A 185 -15.08 -5.81 13.22
CA LYS A 185 -14.99 -6.28 14.61
C LYS A 185 -16.05 -5.65 15.51
N GLU A 186 -16.27 -4.33 15.37
CA GLU A 186 -17.35 -3.60 16.06
C GLU A 186 -18.73 -4.20 15.75
N PHE A 187 -19.00 -4.52 14.48
CA PHE A 187 -20.26 -5.15 14.08
C PHE A 187 -20.41 -6.58 14.60
N ASN A 188 -19.35 -7.39 14.57
CA ASN A 188 -19.41 -8.76 15.07
C ASN A 188 -19.53 -8.84 16.59
N GLY A 189 -18.91 -7.90 17.33
CA GLY A 189 -19.00 -7.82 18.79
C GLY A 189 -20.30 -7.20 19.33
N SER A 190 -21.13 -6.63 18.46
CA SER A 190 -22.45 -6.06 18.82
C SER A 190 -23.62 -7.02 18.53
N LYS A 191 -23.34 -8.23 18.03
CA LYS A 191 -24.28 -9.36 17.93
C LYS A 191 -24.10 -10.32 19.10
#